data_AF-A0AAU9XXB8-F1
#
_entry.id   AF-A0AAU9XXB8-F1
#
_cell.length_a   1.000
_cell.length_b   1.000
_cell.length_c   1.000
_cell.angle_alpha   90.00
_cell.angle_beta   90.00
_cell.angle_gamma   90.00
#
_symmetry.space_group_name_H-M   'P 1'
#
loop_
_entity.id
_entity.type
_entity.pdbx_description
1 polymer ?
#
loop_
_entity_poly.entity_id
_entity_poly.type
_entity_poly.pdbx_seq_one_letter_code
_entity_poly.pdbx_strand_id
1 'polypeptide(L)'
;NGKLPFLDCLVSRDDNSLRTTVYRRPTHTDRLLDESSYNPTSHKATTIRTLTRRAQLVCNTTDSLSDENKYLNRVFQRTITTSSNVTLTDLLLLPKLTTRQLLRPQLLYHI
;
A
#
# COMPACT_ATOMS: atom_id res chain seq x y z
N ASN A 1 -9.77 -8.01 -20.30
CA ASN A 1 -8.39 -8.14 -19.73
C ASN A 1 -8.31 -8.90 -18.41
N GLY A 2 -9.36 -9.61 -17.95
CA GLY A 2 -9.24 -10.49 -16.77
C GLY A 2 -8.86 -9.81 -15.45
N LYS A 3 -9.22 -8.52 -15.29
CA LYS A 3 -8.92 -7.71 -14.10
C LYS A 3 -10.22 -7.15 -13.51
N LEU A 4 -10.37 -7.23 -12.20
CA LEU A 4 -11.52 -6.77 -11.44
C LEU A 4 -11.07 -5.82 -10.32
N PRO A 5 -11.37 -4.52 -10.40
CA PRO A 5 -11.17 -3.62 -9.28
C PRO A 5 -12.23 -3.85 -8.19
N PHE A 6 -11.79 -3.94 -6.93
CA PHE A 6 -12.64 -4.06 -5.76
C PHE A 6 -11.99 -3.36 -4.55
N LEU A 7 -12.64 -2.33 -4.01
CA LEU A 7 -12.10 -1.47 -2.94
C LEU A 7 -10.68 -0.95 -3.31
N ASP A 8 -9.69 -1.25 -2.47
CA ASP A 8 -8.27 -0.93 -2.65
C ASP A 8 -7.50 -1.98 -3.49
N CYS A 9 -8.17 -3.03 -3.95
CA CYS A 9 -7.55 -4.18 -4.60
C CYS A 9 -7.89 -4.25 -6.09
N LEU A 10 -6.90 -4.63 -6.90
CA LEU A 10 -7.08 -5.06 -8.27
C LEU A 10 -6.82 -6.56 -8.30
N VAL A 11 -7.88 -7.32 -8.52
CA VAL A 11 -7.81 -8.78 -8.61
C VAL A 11 -7.58 -9.15 -10.07
N SER A 12 -6.58 -9.98 -10.34
CA SER A 12 -6.29 -10.51 -11.66
C SER A 12 -6.04 -12.01 -11.59
N ARG A 13 -6.31 -12.71 -12.69
CA ARG A 13 -5.93 -14.12 -12.80
C ARG A 13 -4.48 -14.24 -13.26
N ASP A 14 -3.73 -15.10 -12.58
CA ASP A 14 -2.35 -15.47 -12.89
C ASP A 14 -2.29 -16.99 -13.01
N ASP A 15 -2.41 -17.47 -14.25
CA ASP A 15 -2.65 -18.88 -14.60
C ASP A 15 -3.82 -19.52 -13.83
N ASN A 16 -3.48 -20.37 -12.86
CA ASN A 16 -4.40 -21.11 -12.00
C ASN A 16 -4.62 -20.45 -10.63
N SER A 17 -4.09 -19.24 -10.42
CA SER A 17 -4.16 -18.52 -9.15
C SER A 17 -4.76 -17.11 -9.32
N LEU A 18 -5.18 -16.52 -8.20
CA LEU A 18 -5.54 -15.10 -8.15
C LEU A 18 -4.35 -14.31 -7.64
N ARG A 19 -4.02 -13.23 -8.35
CA ARG A 19 -3.07 -12.21 -7.92
C ARG A 19 -3.82 -10.95 -7.53
N THR A 20 -3.47 -10.36 -6.40
CA THR A 20 -4.03 -9.11 -5.90
C THR A 20 -2.95 -8.05 -5.86
N THR A 21 -3.25 -6.86 -6.39
CA THR A 21 -2.38 -5.68 -6.34
C THR A 21 -3.16 -4.45 -5.89
N VAL A 22 -2.48 -3.38 -5.50
CA VAL A 22 -3.17 -2.14 -5.10
C VAL A 22 -3.83 -1.50 -6.31
N TYR A 23 -5.15 -1.31 -6.24
CA TYR A 23 -5.90 -0.60 -7.26
C TYR A 23 -5.69 0.90 -7.15
N ARG A 24 -5.44 1.52 -8.30
CA ARG A 24 -5.39 2.98 -8.47
C ARG A 24 -6.35 3.36 -9.56
N ARG A 25 -7.20 4.36 -9.28
CA ARG A 25 -8.12 4.92 -10.29
C ARG A 25 -7.31 5.55 -11.42
N PRO A 26 -7.83 5.58 -12.66
CA PRO A 26 -7.17 6.25 -13.78
C PRO A 26 -6.85 7.73 -13.54
N THR A 27 -7.60 8.37 -12.64
CA THR A 27 -7.43 9.77 -12.25
C THR A 27 -6.46 9.98 -11.08
N HIS A 28 -5.75 8.94 -10.62
CA HIS A 28 -4.77 9.05 -9.54
C HIS A 28 -3.55 9.87 -10.02
N THR A 29 -3.22 10.95 -9.32
CA THR A 29 -2.17 11.92 -9.73
C THR A 29 -0.82 11.73 -9.04
N ASP A 30 -0.70 10.69 -8.21
CA ASP A 30 0.49 10.38 -7.39
C ASP A 30 0.87 11.51 -6.41
N ARG A 31 0.01 12.51 -6.22
CA ARG A 31 0.19 13.61 -5.29
C ARG A 31 -0.48 13.27 -3.96
N LEU A 32 0.28 12.67 -3.05
CA LEU A 32 -0.22 12.25 -1.73
C LEU A 32 -0.39 13.41 -0.75
N LEU A 33 0.61 14.28 -0.71
CA LEU A 33 0.64 15.49 0.12
C LEU A 33 1.22 16.59 -0.76
N ASP A 34 0.63 17.79 -0.69
CA ASP A 34 1.18 18.95 -1.38
C ASP A 34 2.38 19.46 -0.57
N GLU A 35 3.55 19.53 -1.21
CA GLU A 35 4.80 20.00 -0.58
C GLU A 35 4.64 21.43 -0.06
N SER A 36 3.88 22.26 -0.76
CA SER A 36 3.62 23.65 -0.38
C SER A 36 2.66 23.81 0.80
N SER A 37 1.89 22.75 1.10
CA SER A 37 1.03 22.74 2.29
C SER A 37 1.87 22.33 3.49
N TYR A 38 1.93 23.20 4.50
CA TYR A 38 2.72 23.02 5.73
C TYR A 38 2.13 21.91 6.62
N ASN A 39 2.18 20.67 6.14
CA ASN A 39 1.63 19.52 6.83
C ASN A 39 2.54 19.13 7.99
N PRO A 40 1.99 18.93 9.20
CA PRO A 40 2.70 18.33 10.32
C PRO A 40 3.39 17.01 9.95
N THR A 41 4.58 16.78 10.51
CA THR A 41 5.36 15.54 10.31
C THR A 41 4.56 14.29 10.65
N SER A 42 3.66 14.36 11.64
CA SER A 42 2.76 13.26 12.03
C SER A 42 1.82 12.83 10.91
N HIS A 43 1.33 13.75 10.07
CA HIS A 43 0.48 13.43 8.92
C HIS A 43 1.27 12.77 7.79
N LYS A 44 2.49 13.26 7.53
CA LYS A 44 3.42 12.64 6.58
C LYS A 44 3.74 11.19 6.98
N ALA A 45 4.12 10.98 8.24
CA ALA A 45 4.41 9.66 8.78
C ALA A 45 3.19 8.72 8.76
N THR A 46 2.00 9.23 9.11
CA THR A 46 0.76 8.45 9.07
C THR A 46 0.39 8.05 7.64
N THR A 47 0.58 8.93 6.66
CA THR A 47 0.35 8.64 5.24
C THR A 47 1.24 7.52 4.76
N ILE A 48 2.55 7.60 5.05
CA ILE A 48 3.52 6.54 4.71
C ILE A 48 3.09 5.21 5.33
N ARG A 49 2.82 5.20 6.65
CA ARG A 49 2.43 4.00 7.38
C ARG A 49 1.17 3.35 6.80
N THR A 50 0.15 4.15 6.51
CA THR A 50 -1.13 3.66 5.97
C THR A 50 -0.96 3.04 4.58
N LEU A 51 -0.21 3.69 3.70
CA LEU A 51 -0.01 3.18 2.34
C LEU A 51 0.87 1.92 2.31
N THR A 52 1.94 1.88 3.11
CA THR A 52 2.78 0.69 3.25
C THR A 52 1.99 -0.47 3.86
N ARG A 53 1.17 -0.22 4.89
CA ARG A 53 0.30 -1.24 5.48
C ARG A 53 -0.72 -1.76 4.47
N ARG A 54 -1.30 -0.86 3.67
CA ARG A 54 -2.23 -1.25 2.59
C ARG A 54 -1.53 -2.15 1.57
N ALA A 55 -0.32 -1.82 1.13
CA ALA A 55 0.46 -2.67 0.23
C ALA A 55 0.66 -4.08 0.80
N GLN A 56 1.01 -4.18 2.09
CA GLN A 56 1.20 -5.47 2.78
C GLN A 56 -0.09 -6.30 2.90
N LEU A 57 -1.25 -5.65 3.05
CA LEU A 57 -2.55 -6.34 3.16
C LEU A 57 -3.12 -6.73 1.80
N VAL A 58 -2.89 -5.92 0.77
CA VAL A 58 -3.47 -6.09 -0.56
C VAL A 58 -2.63 -6.99 -1.46
N CYS A 59 -1.30 -6.84 -1.46
CA CYS A 59 -0.44 -7.62 -2.34
C CYS A 59 -0.25 -9.04 -1.78
N ASN A 60 -0.67 -10.06 -2.55
CA ASN A 60 -0.60 -11.45 -2.12
C ASN A 60 0.63 -12.22 -2.64
N THR A 61 1.47 -11.59 -3.46
CA THR A 61 2.73 -12.18 -3.94
C THR A 61 3.92 -11.31 -3.58
N THR A 62 5.11 -11.91 -3.47
CA THR A 62 6.35 -11.16 -3.21
C THR A 62 6.62 -10.12 -4.30
N ASP A 63 6.38 -10.47 -5.56
CA ASP A 63 6.60 -9.57 -6.69
C ASP A 63 5.64 -8.38 -6.67
N SER A 64 4.34 -8.63 -6.44
CA SER A 64 3.35 -7.55 -6.33
C SER A 64 3.64 -6.60 -5.17
N LEU A 65 4.10 -7.13 -4.03
CA LEU A 65 4.50 -6.31 -2.89
C LEU A 65 5.79 -5.52 -3.19
N SER A 66 6.77 -6.13 -3.86
CA SER A 66 8.02 -5.49 -4.26
C SER A 66 7.77 -4.34 -5.23
N ASP A 67 6.95 -4.55 -6.25
CA ASP A 67 6.57 -3.53 -7.24
C ASP A 67 5.81 -2.37 -6.58
N GLU A 68 4.88 -2.68 -5.68
CA GLU A 68 4.13 -1.68 -4.93
C GLU A 68 5.04 -0.86 -4.01
N ASN A 69 5.99 -1.49 -3.32
CA ASN A 69 6.97 -0.80 -2.48
C ASN A 69 7.89 0.10 -3.31
N LYS A 70 8.34 -0.34 -4.49
CA LYS A 70 9.11 0.50 -5.42
C LYS A 70 8.32 1.72 -5.86
N TYR A 71 7.04 1.54 -6.19
CA TYR A 71 6.14 2.65 -6.49
C TYR A 71 6.03 3.61 -5.30
N LEU A 72 5.74 3.11 -4.09
CA LEU A 72 5.54 3.96 -2.91
C LEU A 72 6.79 4.77 -2.58
N ASN A 73 7.98 4.17 -2.71
CA ASN A 73 9.25 4.87 -2.55
C ASN A 73 9.38 6.05 -3.52
N ARG A 74 9.05 5.85 -4.80
CA ARG A 74 9.09 6.94 -5.79
C ARG A 74 8.12 8.06 -5.45
N VAL A 75 6.92 7.72 -4.98
CA VAL A 75 5.90 8.70 -4.62
C VAL A 75 6.30 9.49 -3.38
N PHE A 76 6.80 8.83 -2.33
CA PHE A 76 7.25 9.50 -1.12
C PHE A 76 8.45 10.42 -1.37
N GLN A 77 9.38 10.00 -2.24
CA GLN A 77 10.50 10.84 -2.64
C GLN A 77 10.06 12.14 -3.31
N ARG A 78 8.95 12.10 -4.05
CA ARG A 78 8.43 13.23 -4.82
C ARG A 78 7.53 14.16 -4.01
N THR A 79 7.02 13.71 -2.86
CA THR A 79 5.97 14.43 -2.09
C THR A 79 6.36 14.78 -0.65
N ILE A 80 7.28 14.04 -0.03
CA ILE A 80 7.52 14.12 1.43
C ILE A 80 8.98 14.47 1.77
N THR A 81 9.96 14.00 1.00
CA THR A 81 11.38 14.06 1.39
C THR A 81 12.15 15.29 0.91
N THR A 82 11.56 16.19 0.13
CA THR A 82 12.25 17.42 -0.28
C THR A 82 12.52 18.38 0.89
N SER A 83 11.95 18.16 2.09
CA SER A 83 12.10 19.11 3.22
C SER A 83 12.14 18.48 4.64
N SER A 84 12.32 17.17 4.82
CA SER A 84 12.45 16.61 6.17
C SER A 84 13.26 15.32 6.22
N ASN A 85 14.20 15.26 7.17
CA ASN A 85 15.10 14.15 7.52
C ASN A 85 14.37 12.91 8.09
N VAL A 86 13.30 12.45 7.45
CA VAL A 86 12.65 11.17 7.80
C VAL A 86 13.11 10.15 6.76
N THR A 87 14.14 9.38 7.11
CA THR A 87 14.65 8.33 6.24
C THR A 87 13.60 7.24 6.09
N LEU A 88 13.17 6.98 4.85
CA LEU A 88 12.17 5.98 4.49
C LEU A 88 12.46 4.58 5.08
N THR A 89 13.72 4.31 5.39
CA THR A 89 14.21 3.11 6.06
C THR A 89 13.52 2.84 7.40
N ASP A 90 13.21 3.86 8.19
CA ASP A 90 12.66 3.66 9.55
C ASP A 90 11.17 3.28 9.53
N LEU A 91 10.46 3.60 8.45
CA LEU A 91 9.03 3.31 8.28
C LEU A 91 8.77 2.08 7.40
N LEU A 92 9.74 1.70 6.56
CA LEU A 92 9.70 0.46 5.76
C LEU A 92 10.10 -0.79 6.58
N LEU A 93 10.77 -0.61 7.72
CA LEU A 93 11.07 -1.67 8.68
C LEU A 93 9.99 -1.84 9.78
N LEU A 94 8.77 -1.34 9.57
CA LEU A 94 7.67 -1.76 10.44
C LEU A 94 7.55 -3.29 10.33
N PRO A 95 7.70 -4.03 11.44
CA PRO A 95 7.68 -5.49 11.40
C PRO A 95 6.37 -5.92 10.73
N LYS A 96 6.45 -6.95 9.88
CA LYS A 96 5.25 -7.66 9.42
C LYS A 96 4.44 -7.95 10.67
N LEU A 97 3.28 -7.31 10.83
CA LEU A 97 2.37 -7.70 11.90
C LEU A 97 1.94 -9.12 11.57
N THR A 98 2.60 -10.08 12.21
CA THR A 98 2.31 -11.50 12.11
C THR A 98 0.83 -11.69 12.40
N THR A 99 0.21 -12.62 11.66
CA THR A 99 -1.20 -12.98 11.45
C THR A 99 -2.10 -13.16 12.69
N ARG A 100 -1.77 -12.61 13.86
CA ARG A 100 -2.53 -12.72 15.11
C ARG A 100 -3.40 -11.50 15.45
N GLN A 101 -3.31 -10.38 14.73
CA GLN A 101 -4.13 -9.18 15.01
C GLN A 101 -5.30 -8.93 14.04
N LEU A 102 -5.52 -9.81 13.06
CA LEU A 102 -6.74 -9.83 12.24
C LEU A 102 -7.40 -11.18 12.45
N LEU A 103 -8.08 -11.32 13.59
CA LEU A 103 -9.07 -12.37 13.79
C LEU A 103 -10.01 -12.39 12.57
N ARG A 104 -10.06 -13.58 11.95
CA ARG A 104 -11.00 -14.02 10.93
C ARG A 104 -12.31 -13.21 10.89
N PRO A 105 -12.63 -12.61 9.74
CA PRO A 105 -14.00 -12.54 9.27
C PRO A 105 -14.18 -13.55 8.13
N GLN A 106 -15.18 -14.42 8.29
CA GLN A 106 -15.88 -15.15 7.22
C GLN A 106 -15.17 -16.34 6.57
N LEU A 107 -15.11 -17.47 7.29
CA LEU A 107 -15.46 -18.78 6.71
C LEU A 107 -16.21 -19.60 7.78
N LEU A 108 -17.48 -19.24 7.99
CA LEU A 108 -18.51 -20.17 8.46
C LEU A 108 -19.70 -20.04 7.52
N TYR A 109 -19.56 -20.63 6.33
CA TYR A 109 -20.71 -21.04 5.52
C TYR A 109 -20.56 -22.55 5.31
N HIS A 110 -20.86 -23.28 6.37
CA HIS A 110 -21.42 -24.61 6.31
C HIS A 110 -22.72 -24.53 7.10
N ILE A 111 -23.84 -24.50 6.39
CA ILE A 111 -25.02 -25.39 6.49
C ILE A 111 -25.70 -25.30 5.11
#